data_AF-A0A2N2E787-F1
#
_entry.id   AF-A0A2N2E787-F1
#
_cell.length_a   1.000
_cell.length_b   1.000
_cell.length_c   1.000
_cell.angle_alpha   90.00
_cell.angle_beta   90.00
_cell.angle_gamma   90.00
#
_symmetry.space_group_name_H-M   'P 1'
#
loop_
_entity.id
_entity.type
_entity.pdbx_description
1 polymer ?
#
loop_
_entity_poly.entity_id
_entity_poly.type
_entity_poly.pdbx_seq_one_letter_code
_entity_poly.pdbx_strand_id
1 'polypeptide(L)'
;MSLKNFLYKLSRNGRFGEWLTHISALNFPGYKKVVSHIYCVTNNTVPTEIDSVMVTRFGLVVIETKHFSGTLIGHYDKDQWTLQFKHHKRNLYSPIRQNQTHIYALNKALPQYKHVPKFSLIVVDEACTLQVTADENNRVVHRWQLNKPLKLWLNTQPMVLSRKEVREIADQLRKMRYISRKNKKTHMRHVQSKKQSD
;
A
#
# COMPACT_ATOMS: atom_id res chain seq x y z
N MET A 1 11.93 25.48 -16.06
CA MET A 1 11.05 24.70 -15.16
C MET A 1 11.93 23.95 -14.16
N SER A 2 11.78 24.16 -12.85
CA SER A 2 12.63 23.52 -11.83
C SER A 2 12.47 22.00 -11.81
N LEU A 3 13.54 21.24 -11.56
CA LEU A 3 13.51 19.78 -11.37
C LEU A 3 12.47 19.36 -10.32
N LYS A 4 12.30 20.16 -9.25
CA LYS A 4 11.23 19.97 -8.25
C LYS A 4 9.84 20.07 -8.88
N ASN A 5 9.59 21.07 -9.72
CA ASN A 5 8.30 21.26 -10.38
C ASN A 5 8.03 20.18 -11.46
N PHE A 6 9.08 19.66 -12.10
CA PHE A 6 8.98 18.56 -13.06
C PHE A 6 8.66 17.22 -12.36
N LEU A 7 9.40 16.88 -11.30
CA LEU A 7 9.13 15.70 -10.47
C LEU A 7 7.76 15.77 -9.79
N TYR A 8 7.35 16.96 -9.35
CA TYR A 8 6.01 17.23 -8.81
C TYR A 8 4.89 17.03 -9.83
N LYS A 9 5.12 17.39 -11.10
CA LYS A 9 4.13 17.19 -12.17
C LYS A 9 4.04 15.71 -12.56
N LEU A 10 5.14 14.98 -12.53
CA LEU A 10 5.18 13.53 -12.75
C LEU A 10 4.53 12.74 -11.60
N SER A 11 4.65 13.20 -10.35
CA SER A 11 3.99 12.59 -9.19
C SER A 11 2.47 12.74 -9.15
N ARG A 12 1.88 13.53 -10.05
CA ARG A 12 0.43 13.55 -10.28
C ARG A 12 -0.10 12.27 -10.92
N ASN A 13 0.77 11.46 -11.52
CA ASN A 13 0.41 10.12 -11.96
C ASN A 13 0.53 9.17 -10.76
N GLY A 14 -0.59 8.58 -10.31
CA GLY A 14 -0.58 7.70 -9.12
C GLY A 14 0.48 6.60 -9.19
N ARG A 15 0.71 6.06 -10.39
CA ARG A 15 1.75 5.07 -10.67
C ARG A 15 3.18 5.56 -10.42
N PHE A 16 3.46 6.86 -10.59
CA PHE A 16 4.78 7.43 -10.30
C PHE A 16 5.01 7.59 -8.80
N GLY A 17 3.99 7.99 -8.03
CA GLY A 17 4.12 7.99 -6.57
C GLY A 17 4.27 6.59 -6.02
N GLU A 18 3.49 5.62 -6.49
CA GLU A 18 3.69 4.21 -6.11
C GLU A 18 5.12 3.76 -6.40
N TRP A 19 5.67 4.11 -7.57
CA TRP A 19 7.05 3.81 -7.94
C TRP A 19 8.07 4.44 -6.99
N LEU A 20 7.94 5.74 -6.67
CA LEU A 20 8.83 6.42 -5.73
C LEU A 20 8.75 5.84 -4.31
N THR A 21 7.54 5.46 -3.86
CA THR A 21 7.34 4.77 -2.57
C THR A 21 8.01 3.39 -2.58
N HIS A 22 7.87 2.65 -3.67
CA HIS A 22 8.53 1.36 -3.86
C HIS A 22 10.07 1.48 -3.80
N ILE A 23 10.65 2.47 -4.48
CA ILE A 23 12.08 2.75 -4.41
C ILE A 23 12.52 3.10 -2.99
N SER A 24 11.75 3.92 -2.29
CA SER A 24 12.03 4.29 -0.89
C SER A 24 12.05 3.05 0.01
N ALA A 25 11.07 2.15 -0.14
CA ALA A 25 11.01 0.89 0.58
C ALA A 25 12.16 -0.06 0.21
N LEU A 26 12.59 -0.11 -1.06
CA LEU A 26 13.76 -0.88 -1.49
C LEU A 26 15.07 -0.35 -0.89
N ASN A 27 15.19 0.96 -0.69
CA ASN A 27 16.38 1.60 -0.12
C ASN A 27 16.45 1.54 1.41
N PHE A 28 15.37 1.17 2.10
CA PHE A 28 15.39 0.98 3.55
C PHE A 28 16.46 -0.06 3.96
N PRO A 29 17.31 0.15 4.98
CA PRO A 29 18.40 -0.78 5.28
C PRO A 29 17.91 -2.17 5.73
N GLY A 30 18.76 -3.19 5.55
CA GLY A 30 18.52 -4.56 6.01
C GLY A 30 17.94 -5.51 4.96
N TYR A 31 17.95 -6.81 5.30
CA TYR A 31 17.48 -7.88 4.41
C TYR A 31 15.95 -7.89 4.32
N LYS A 32 15.45 -7.70 3.11
CA LYS A 32 14.03 -7.59 2.81
C LYS A 32 13.73 -7.92 1.35
N LYS A 33 12.44 -8.10 1.04
CA LYS A 33 11.91 -8.13 -0.33
C LYS A 33 10.71 -7.20 -0.39
N VAL A 34 10.58 -6.43 -1.47
CA VAL A 34 9.41 -5.58 -1.72
C VAL A 34 8.70 -6.10 -2.96
N VAL A 35 7.39 -6.29 -2.88
CA VAL A 35 6.56 -6.74 -3.99
C VAL A 35 5.38 -5.77 -4.14
N SER A 36 5.14 -5.28 -5.34
CA SER A 36 4.06 -4.33 -5.64
C SER A 36 3.02 -4.89 -6.60
N HIS A 37 1.83 -4.29 -6.60
CA HIS A 37 0.66 -4.71 -7.40
C HIS A 37 0.27 -6.16 -7.11
N ILE A 38 0.04 -6.47 -5.83
CA ILE A 38 -0.37 -7.79 -5.38
C ILE A 38 -1.89 -7.84 -5.42
N TYR A 39 -2.46 -8.91 -5.98
CA TYR A 39 -3.90 -9.07 -6.05
C TYR A 39 -4.30 -10.28 -5.22
N CYS A 40 -4.96 -10.03 -4.10
CA CYS A 40 -5.47 -11.06 -3.24
C CYS A 40 -6.92 -11.35 -3.62
N VAL A 41 -7.21 -12.61 -3.94
CA VAL A 41 -8.58 -13.08 -4.20
C VAL A 41 -9.13 -13.62 -2.89
N THR A 42 -10.19 -13.01 -2.38
CA THR A 42 -11.01 -13.56 -1.30
C THR A 42 -12.27 -14.17 -1.91
N ASN A 43 -12.77 -15.27 -1.34
CA ASN A 43 -13.89 -16.09 -1.84
C ASN A 43 -14.92 -15.32 -2.69
N ASN A 44 -15.03 -15.65 -3.99
CA ASN A 44 -15.99 -15.13 -4.98
C ASN A 44 -16.19 -13.61 -5.03
N THR A 45 -15.21 -12.83 -4.58
CA THR A 45 -15.25 -11.35 -4.62
C THR A 45 -14.23 -10.79 -5.60
N VAL A 46 -14.45 -9.53 -6.00
CA VAL A 46 -13.47 -8.78 -6.80
C VAL A 46 -12.13 -8.79 -6.07
N PRO A 47 -11.01 -9.14 -6.75
CA PRO A 47 -9.70 -9.15 -6.13
C PRO A 47 -9.35 -7.78 -5.53
N THR A 48 -8.82 -7.77 -4.31
CA THR A 48 -8.28 -6.54 -3.71
C THR A 48 -6.84 -6.35 -4.17
N GLU A 49 -6.51 -5.17 -4.67
CA GLU A 49 -5.15 -4.79 -5.05
C GLU A 49 -4.46 -4.16 -3.84
N ILE A 50 -3.28 -4.67 -3.49
CA ILE A 50 -2.37 -4.12 -2.49
C ILE A 50 -1.22 -3.45 -3.25
N ASP A 51 -1.01 -2.15 -3.00
CA ASP A 51 0.00 -1.36 -3.70
C ASP A 51 1.40 -1.95 -3.51
N SER A 52 1.80 -2.19 -2.26
CA SER A 52 3.07 -2.87 -1.96
C SER A 52 3.08 -3.60 -0.63
N VAL A 53 3.84 -4.69 -0.57
CA VAL A 53 4.20 -5.39 0.66
C VAL A 53 5.71 -5.49 0.74
N MET A 54 6.27 -4.97 1.84
CA MET A 54 7.66 -5.19 2.21
C MET A 54 7.74 -6.33 3.23
N VAL A 55 8.42 -7.39 2.83
CA VAL A 55 8.68 -8.60 3.63
C VAL A 55 10.05 -8.46 4.28
N THR A 56 10.09 -8.45 5.61
CA THR A 56 11.33 -8.39 6.40
C THR A 56 11.47 -9.65 7.25
N ARG A 57 12.59 -9.80 7.97
CA ARG A 57 12.75 -10.87 8.96
C ARG A 57 11.89 -10.72 10.22
N PHE A 58 11.29 -9.55 10.42
CA PHE A 58 10.56 -9.18 11.64
C PHE A 58 9.05 -9.07 11.42
N GLY A 59 8.61 -8.91 10.17
CA GLY A 59 7.20 -8.73 9.85
C GLY A 59 6.95 -8.29 8.42
N LEU A 60 5.67 -8.15 8.09
CA LEU A 60 5.18 -7.66 6.80
C LEU A 60 4.68 -6.23 6.94
N VAL A 61 5.22 -5.32 6.13
CA VAL A 61 4.73 -3.94 6.06
C VAL A 61 3.87 -3.80 4.81
N VAL A 62 2.58 -3.55 5.02
CA VAL A 62 1.58 -3.34 3.97
C VAL A 62 1.50 -1.84 3.70
N ILE A 63 1.90 -1.44 2.50
CA ILE A 63 2.09 -0.05 2.13
C ILE A 63 0.97 0.33 1.16
N GLU A 64 0.24 1.39 1.49
CA GLU A 64 -0.77 2.02 0.65
C GLU A 64 -0.26 3.42 0.26
N THR A 65 -0.26 3.75 -1.03
CA THR A 65 0.17 5.08 -1.51
C THR A 65 -1.03 5.92 -1.87
N LYS A 66 -1.17 7.09 -1.25
CA LYS A 66 -2.28 8.02 -1.51
C LYS A 66 -1.83 9.33 -2.13
N HIS A 67 -2.45 9.62 -3.24
CA HIS A 67 -2.27 10.83 -4.03
C HIS A 67 -3.34 11.85 -3.68
N PHE A 68 -3.12 12.59 -2.60
CA PHE A 68 -4.05 13.62 -2.14
C PHE A 68 -3.42 15.02 -2.20
N SER A 69 -4.27 16.04 -2.25
CA SER A 69 -3.89 17.44 -2.12
C SER A 69 -4.90 18.15 -1.24
N GLY A 70 -4.46 19.11 -0.43
CA GLY A 70 -5.27 19.74 0.63
C GLY A 70 -4.99 19.14 2.00
N THR A 71 -5.93 19.22 2.94
CA THR A 71 -5.78 18.70 4.30
C THR A 71 -6.55 17.39 4.46
N LEU A 72 -5.85 16.31 4.78
CA LEU A 72 -6.45 15.03 5.15
C LEU A 72 -6.69 15.01 6.66
N ILE A 73 -7.95 14.87 7.06
CA ILE A 73 -8.40 14.87 8.45
C ILE A 73 -9.04 13.51 8.73
N GLY A 74 -8.59 12.84 9.78
CA GLY A 74 -9.08 11.49 10.08
C GLY A 74 -8.56 10.93 11.39
N HIS A 75 -9.33 9.99 11.94
CA HIS A 75 -8.93 9.25 13.13
C HIS A 75 -8.85 7.75 12.82
N TYR A 76 -7.93 7.03 13.48
CA TYR A 76 -7.59 5.64 13.11
C TYR A 76 -8.76 4.66 13.27
N ASP A 77 -9.70 4.98 14.17
CA ASP A 77 -10.90 4.20 14.44
C ASP A 77 -12.10 4.53 13.52
N LYS A 78 -11.99 5.55 12.66
CA LYS A 78 -13.09 5.98 11.78
C LYS A 78 -12.98 5.38 10.38
N ASP A 79 -14.13 4.98 9.85
CA ASP A 79 -14.26 4.42 8.51
C ASP A 79 -14.25 5.48 7.41
N GLN A 80 -14.69 6.69 7.74
CA GLN A 80 -14.74 7.82 6.82
C GLN A 80 -13.83 8.94 7.32
N TRP A 81 -12.97 9.41 6.43
CA TRP A 81 -12.08 10.54 6.63
C TRP A 81 -12.49 11.70 5.72
N THR A 82 -12.05 12.90 6.05
CA THR A 82 -12.35 14.09 5.26
C THR A 82 -11.10 14.60 4.57
N LEU A 83 -11.17 14.80 3.25
CA LEU A 83 -10.19 15.57 2.50
C LEU A 83 -10.75 16.97 2.25
N GLN A 84 -10.10 17.97 2.82
CA GLN A 84 -10.47 19.37 2.66
C GLN A 84 -9.53 20.07 1.68
N PHE A 85 -10.09 20.70 0.64
CA PHE A 85 -9.32 21.52 -0.31
C PHE A 85 -10.03 22.87 -0.49
N LYS A 86 -9.39 23.95 -0.01
CA LYS A 86 -9.99 25.29 0.06
C LYS A 86 -11.35 25.24 0.78
N HIS A 87 -12.43 25.62 0.11
CA HIS A 87 -13.79 25.63 0.65
C HIS A 87 -14.54 24.31 0.43
N HIS A 88 -13.94 23.33 -0.24
CA HIS A 88 -14.57 22.03 -0.52
C HIS A 88 -14.11 20.98 0.48
N LYS A 89 -15.05 20.17 0.95
CA LYS A 89 -14.78 18.96 1.75
C LYS A 89 -15.34 17.75 1.02
N ARG A 90 -14.57 16.68 0.98
CA ARG A 90 -15.00 15.39 0.43
C ARG A 90 -14.72 14.31 1.46
N ASN A 91 -15.73 13.49 1.76
CA ASN A 91 -15.53 12.30 2.55
C ASN A 91 -14.95 11.19 1.67
N LEU A 92 -14.04 10.41 2.24
CA LEU A 92 -13.41 9.27 1.60
C LEU A 92 -13.26 8.13 2.59
N TYR A 93 -13.23 6.91 2.08
CA TYR A 93 -12.96 5.74 2.90
C TYR A 93 -11.54 5.80 3.47
N SER A 94 -11.43 5.54 4.76
CA SER A 94 -10.17 5.59 5.51
C SER A 94 -9.09 4.72 4.85
N PRO A 95 -7.92 5.30 4.49
CA PRO A 95 -6.79 4.53 3.98
C PRO A 95 -6.32 3.48 4.97
N ILE A 96 -6.42 3.74 6.28
CA ILE A 96 -6.12 2.76 7.33
C ILE A 96 -7.07 1.57 7.23
N ARG A 97 -8.39 1.80 7.10
CA ARG A 97 -9.36 0.72 6.96
C ARG A 97 -9.16 -0.07 5.67
N GLN A 98 -8.84 0.60 4.57
CA GLN A 98 -8.48 -0.07 3.32
C GLN A 98 -7.29 -1.03 3.52
N ASN A 99 -6.25 -0.56 4.22
CA ASN A 99 -5.08 -1.38 4.51
C ASN A 99 -5.39 -2.54 5.48
N GLN A 100 -6.36 -2.37 6.39
CA GLN A 100 -6.88 -3.48 7.22
C GLN A 100 -7.55 -4.55 6.35
N THR A 101 -8.33 -4.16 5.34
CA THR A 101 -8.88 -5.09 4.34
C THR A 101 -7.77 -5.81 3.58
N HIS A 102 -6.70 -5.10 3.20
CA HIS A 102 -5.53 -5.69 2.55
C HIS A 102 -4.82 -6.70 3.46
N ILE A 103 -4.61 -6.38 4.73
CA ILE A 103 -4.01 -7.28 5.73
C ILE A 103 -4.89 -8.53 5.93
N TYR A 104 -6.21 -8.36 5.97
CA TYR A 104 -7.14 -9.48 6.04
C TYR A 104 -7.00 -10.41 4.83
N ALA A 105 -7.01 -9.85 3.61
CA ALA A 105 -6.86 -10.61 2.39
C ALA A 105 -5.48 -11.29 2.29
N LEU A 106 -4.42 -10.60 2.73
CA LEU A 106 -3.06 -11.13 2.81
C LEU A 106 -2.97 -12.32 3.77
N ASN A 107 -3.61 -12.24 4.94
CA ASN A 107 -3.67 -13.34 5.91
C ASN A 107 -4.43 -14.56 5.35
N LYS A 108 -5.44 -14.36 4.51
CA LYS A 108 -6.14 -15.45 3.81
C LYS A 108 -5.29 -16.06 2.70
N ALA A 109 -4.53 -15.23 1.98
CA ALA A 109 -3.66 -15.67 0.90
C ALA A 109 -2.36 -16.35 1.39
N LEU A 110 -1.93 -16.06 2.61
CA LEU A 110 -0.73 -16.60 3.26
C LEU A 110 -1.06 -17.22 4.64
N PRO A 111 -1.91 -18.25 4.71
CA PRO A 111 -2.42 -18.77 5.98
C PRO A 111 -1.31 -19.25 6.93
N GLN A 112 -0.24 -19.85 6.40
CA GLN A 112 0.92 -20.30 7.17
C GLN A 112 1.69 -19.16 7.84
N TYR A 113 1.55 -17.92 7.32
CA TYR A 113 2.21 -16.73 7.83
C TYR A 113 1.25 -15.77 8.54
N LYS A 114 0.06 -16.24 8.95
CA LYS A 114 -0.94 -15.42 9.66
C LYS A 114 -0.41 -14.85 10.98
N HIS A 115 0.46 -15.59 11.67
CA HIS A 115 1.06 -15.22 12.94
C HIS A 115 2.14 -14.11 12.83
N VAL A 116 2.70 -13.89 11.64
CA VAL A 116 3.75 -12.88 11.42
C VAL A 116 3.19 -11.48 11.71
N PRO A 117 3.89 -10.57 12.43
CA PRO A 117 3.42 -9.21 12.65
C PRO A 117 3.16 -8.45 11.35
N LYS A 118 2.09 -7.64 11.32
CA LYS A 118 1.76 -6.76 10.18
C LYS A 118 1.76 -5.30 10.60
N PHE A 119 2.35 -4.46 9.76
CA PHE A 119 2.36 -3.01 9.91
C PHE A 119 1.63 -2.36 8.75
N SER A 120 0.66 -1.50 9.06
CA SER A 120 -0.07 -0.71 8.08
C SER A 120 0.63 0.64 7.91
N LEU A 121 1.15 0.90 6.71
CA LEU A 121 1.86 2.13 6.40
C LEU A 121 1.19 2.85 5.23
N ILE A 122 0.50 3.94 5.53
CA ILE A 122 -0.10 4.82 4.52
C ILE A 122 0.91 5.91 4.18
N VAL A 123 1.30 5.98 2.92
CA VAL A 123 2.23 6.99 2.39
C VAL A 123 1.44 8.00 1.58
N VAL A 124 1.39 9.24 2.07
CA VAL A 124 0.63 10.33 1.44
C VAL A 124 1.59 11.31 0.77
N ASP A 125 1.24 11.77 -0.42
CA ASP A 125 1.99 12.80 -1.13
C ASP A 125 2.18 14.09 -0.30
N GLU A 126 3.29 14.78 -0.57
CA GLU A 126 3.70 16.03 0.10
C GLU A 126 2.77 17.21 -0.14
N ALA A 127 1.93 17.14 -1.17
CA ALA A 127 0.92 18.15 -1.47
C ALA A 127 -0.25 18.13 -0.48
N CYS A 128 -0.29 17.15 0.42
CA CYS A 128 -1.32 16.99 1.43
C CYS A 128 -0.79 17.41 2.80
N THR A 129 -1.57 18.15 3.59
CA THR A 129 -1.33 18.35 5.02
C THR A 129 -2.03 17.24 5.80
N LEU A 130 -1.34 16.62 6.75
CA LEU A 130 -1.88 15.53 7.56
C LEU A 130 -2.34 16.03 8.93
N GLN A 131 -3.65 15.92 9.20
CA GLN A 131 -4.27 16.08 10.51
C GLN A 131 -4.93 14.76 10.90
N VAL A 132 -4.09 13.74 11.06
CA VAL A 132 -4.53 12.36 11.26
C VAL A 132 -3.90 11.74 12.49
N THR A 133 -4.66 10.89 13.17
CA THR A 133 -4.13 10.06 14.28
C THR A 133 -3.87 8.64 13.79
N ALA A 134 -2.94 7.94 14.44
CA ALA A 134 -2.65 6.54 14.14
C ALA A 134 -2.32 5.77 15.42
N ASP A 135 -2.61 4.46 15.47
CA ASP A 135 -2.32 3.60 16.62
C ASP A 135 -0.90 3.01 16.57
N GLU A 136 -0.63 1.96 17.34
CA GLU A 136 0.66 1.26 17.39
C GLU A 136 1.07 0.59 16.07
N ASN A 137 0.11 0.07 15.30
CA ASN A 137 0.35 -0.75 14.11
C ASN A 137 -0.06 -0.06 12.80
N ASN A 138 -0.57 1.17 12.89
CA ASN A 138 -0.93 2.00 11.76
C ASN A 138 -0.10 3.28 11.79
N ARG A 139 0.40 3.69 10.62
CA ARG A 139 1.04 5.01 10.44
C ARG A 139 0.59 5.64 9.13
N VAL A 140 0.36 6.94 9.19
CA VAL A 140 0.13 7.78 8.01
C VAL A 140 1.22 8.83 7.98
N VAL A 141 2.01 8.82 6.91
CA VAL A 141 3.20 9.65 6.82
C VAL A 141 3.40 10.19 5.41
N HIS A 142 4.18 11.26 5.34
CA HIS A 142 4.78 11.67 4.09
C HIS A 142 5.89 10.72 3.64
N ARG A 143 6.20 10.74 2.35
CA ARG A 143 7.16 9.80 1.76
C ARG A 143 8.55 9.97 2.36
N TRP A 144 9.00 11.20 2.58
CA TRP A 144 10.31 11.47 3.22
C TRP A 144 10.37 11.00 4.69
N GLN A 145 9.21 10.83 5.34
CA GLN A 145 9.13 10.34 6.71
C GLN A 145 9.12 8.81 6.80
N LEU A 146 8.93 8.08 5.70
CA LEU A 146 8.71 6.63 5.63
C LEU A 146 9.66 5.81 6.51
N ASN A 147 10.96 6.14 6.50
CA ASN A 147 11.99 5.34 7.17
C ASN A 147 11.87 5.34 8.70
N LYS A 148 11.47 6.47 9.31
CA LYS A 148 11.39 6.62 10.77
C LYS A 148 10.36 5.69 11.43
N PRO A 149 9.06 5.72 11.07
CA PRO A 149 8.07 4.83 11.67
C PRO A 149 8.39 3.36 11.37
N LEU A 150 8.91 3.07 10.17
CA LEU A 150 9.28 1.71 9.79
C LEU A 150 10.40 1.16 10.68
N LYS A 151 11.47 1.93 10.88
CA LYS A 151 12.57 1.55 11.79
C LYS A 151 12.07 1.36 13.22
N LEU A 152 11.25 2.30 13.71
CA LEU A 152 10.69 2.21 15.07
C LEU A 152 9.87 0.94 15.24
N TRP A 153 8.94 0.66 14.34
CA TRP A 153 8.12 -0.54 14.42
C TRP A 153 8.94 -1.83 14.30
N LEU A 154 9.87 -1.92 13.34
CA LEU A 154 10.71 -3.13 13.18
C LEU A 154 11.57 -3.41 14.42
N ASN A 155 12.02 -2.38 15.13
CA ASN A 155 12.79 -2.53 16.36
C ASN A 155 11.97 -3.07 17.54
N THR A 156 10.64 -2.99 17.50
CA THR A 156 9.77 -3.56 18.55
C THR A 156 9.34 -4.99 18.23
N GLN A 157 9.65 -5.51 17.03
CA GLN A 157 9.20 -6.83 16.60
C GLN A 157 10.28 -7.91 16.83
N PRO A 158 9.89 -9.12 17.24
CA PRO A 158 10.80 -10.26 17.25
C PRO A 158 11.19 -10.68 15.83
N MET A 159 12.37 -11.30 15.70
CA MET A 159 12.82 -11.86 14.43
C MET A 159 12.15 -13.22 14.19
N VAL A 160 10.97 -13.20 13.56
CA VAL A 160 10.12 -14.38 13.38
C VAL A 160 10.28 -15.09 12.04
N LEU A 161 11.05 -14.51 11.10
CA LEU A 161 11.28 -15.08 9.77
C LEU A 161 12.76 -15.28 9.45
N SER A 162 13.07 -16.45 8.90
CA SER A 162 14.33 -16.75 8.25
C SER A 162 14.45 -16.05 6.88
N ARG A 163 15.68 -15.93 6.36
CA ARG A 163 15.89 -15.41 5.00
C ARG A 163 15.24 -16.28 3.91
N LYS A 164 15.01 -17.56 4.19
CA LYS A 164 14.31 -18.51 3.31
C LYS A 164 12.83 -18.18 3.27
N GLU A 165 12.17 -18.07 4.42
CA GLU A 165 10.73 -17.71 4.49
C GLU A 165 10.45 -16.33 3.88
N VAL A 166 11.34 -15.34 4.11
CA VAL A 166 11.22 -14.03 3.45
C VAL A 166 11.20 -14.15 1.91
N ARG A 167 12.01 -15.06 1.34
CA ARG A 167 12.01 -15.31 -0.12
C ARG A 167 10.73 -16.03 -0.53
N GLU A 168 10.33 -17.06 0.19
CA GLU A 168 9.13 -17.84 -0.10
C GLU A 168 7.86 -16.99 -0.08
N ILE A 169 7.69 -16.14 0.94
CA ILE A 169 6.59 -15.17 1.01
C ILE A 169 6.63 -14.26 -0.22
N ALA A 170 7.79 -13.67 -0.53
CA ALA A 170 7.92 -12.77 -1.68
C ALA A 170 7.60 -13.47 -3.00
N ASP A 171 7.96 -14.74 -3.17
CA ASP A 171 7.68 -15.51 -4.37
C ASP A 171 6.18 -15.86 -4.49
N GLN A 172 5.52 -16.19 -3.38
CA GLN A 172 4.06 -16.35 -3.35
C GLN A 172 3.35 -15.04 -3.76
N LEU A 173 3.78 -13.90 -3.21
CA LEU A 173 3.24 -12.58 -3.58
C LEU A 173 3.47 -12.24 -5.06
N ARG A 174 4.65 -12.58 -5.62
CA ARG A 174 4.93 -12.38 -7.05
C ARG A 174 4.04 -13.22 -7.96
N LYS A 175 3.69 -14.44 -7.55
CA LYS A 175 2.73 -15.28 -8.30
C LYS A 175 1.35 -14.63 -8.35
N MET A 176 0.88 -14.06 -7.24
CA MET A 176 -0.40 -13.34 -7.18
C MET A 176 -0.44 -12.13 -8.14
N ARG A 177 0.66 -11.38 -8.25
CA ARG A 177 0.82 -10.31 -9.25
C ARG A 177 0.69 -10.82 -10.69
N TYR A 178 1.29 -11.97 -11.00
CA TYR A 178 1.25 -12.55 -12.34
C TYR A 178 -0.14 -13.02 -12.75
N ILE A 179 -0.85 -13.71 -11.84
CA ILE A 179 -2.23 -14.20 -12.08
C ILE A 179 -3.16 -13.04 -12.44
N SER A 180 -3.08 -11.92 -11.69
CA SER A 180 -3.89 -10.75 -11.99
C SER A 180 -3.57 -10.13 -13.34
N ARG A 181 -2.30 -10.05 -13.78
CA ARG A 181 -2.00 -9.55 -15.13
C ARG A 181 -2.64 -10.41 -16.23
N LYS A 182 -2.70 -11.73 -16.03
CA LYS A 182 -3.43 -12.64 -16.94
C LYS A 182 -4.93 -12.36 -16.90
N ASN A 183 -5.51 -12.18 -15.70
CA ASN A 183 -6.94 -11.92 -15.52
C ASN A 183 -7.36 -10.50 -15.97
N LYS A 184 -6.53 -9.47 -15.79
CA LYS A 184 -6.76 -8.11 -16.33
C LYS A 184 -6.76 -8.13 -17.86
N LYS A 185 -5.87 -8.92 -18.50
CA LYS A 185 -5.89 -9.08 -19.97
C LYS A 185 -7.19 -9.71 -20.46
N THR A 186 -7.70 -10.73 -19.78
CA THR A 186 -9.01 -11.32 -20.14
C THR A 186 -10.16 -10.38 -19.83
N HIS A 187 -10.12 -9.62 -18.72
CA HIS A 187 -11.18 -8.67 -18.38
C HIS A 187 -11.24 -7.45 -19.32
N MET A 188 -10.09 -6.88 -19.73
CA MET A 188 -10.04 -5.78 -20.71
C MET A 188 -10.62 -6.20 -22.08
N ARG A 189 -10.40 -7.44 -22.51
CA ARG A 189 -11.00 -7.98 -23.75
C ARG A 189 -12.53 -8.05 -23.68
N HIS A 190 -13.08 -8.46 -22.53
CA HIS A 190 -14.54 -8.50 -22.32
C HIS A 190 -15.18 -7.12 -22.20
N VAL A 191 -14.46 -6.13 -21.64
CA VAL A 191 -14.95 -4.74 -21.58
C VAL A 191 -14.92 -4.07 -22.96
N GLN A 192 -13.94 -4.39 -23.80
CA GLN A 192 -13.89 -3.89 -25.19
C GLN A 192 -14.95 -4.53 -26.08
N SER A 193 -15.25 -5.82 -25.91
CA SER A 193 -16.31 -6.50 -26.69
C SER A 193 -17.73 -6.04 -26.33
N LYS A 194 -17.93 -5.47 -25.14
CA LYS A 194 -19.22 -4.85 -24.73
C LYS A 194 -19.39 -3.41 -25.22
N LYS A 195 -18.31 -2.73 -25.62
CA LYS A 195 -18.36 -1.36 -26.16
C LYS A 195 -18.52 -1.30 -27.68
N GLN A 196 -18.55 -2.44 -28.36
CA GLN A 196 -18.82 -2.55 -29.81
C GLN A 196 -20.22 -3.08 -30.10
N SER A 197 -21.00 -3.36 -29.06
CA SER A 197 -22.38 -3.88 -29.14
C SER A 197 -23.42 -2.90 -28.57
N ASP A 198 -22.99 -1.67 -28.26
CA ASP A 198 -23.81 -0.47 -28.05
C ASP A 198 -23.46 0.55 -29.14
#